data_AF-A0A630PP11-F1
#
_entry.id   AF-A0A630PP11-F1
#
_cell.length_a   1.000
_cell.length_b   1.000
_cell.length_c   1.000
_cell.angle_alpha   90.00
_cell.angle_beta   90.00
_cell.angle_gamma   90.00
#
_symmetry.space_group_name_H-M   'P 1'
#
loop_
_entity.id
_entity.type
_entity.pdbx_description
1 polymer ?
#
loop_
_entity_poly.entity_id
_entity_poly.type
_entity_poly.pdbx_seq_one_letter_code
_entity_poly.pdbx_strand_id
1 'polypeptide(L)'
;MKKRWIIATVVLVMIVAGLGVKFYMDEEKLNKEMINVVYSDEAKRVFENGLKNLDAEALTGKGVINTYEIDKKSIKQNPMGGINVTLHVNGDSELYVFFTLNKADD
;
A
#
# COMPACT_ATOMS: atom_id res chain seq x y z
N MET A 1 -5.97 36.74 35.37
CA MET A 1 -4.73 36.10 34.85
C MET A 1 -4.89 34.59 34.71
N LYS A 2 -5.02 33.80 35.79
CA LYS A 2 -5.07 32.32 35.76
C LYS A 2 -6.21 31.71 34.90
N LYS A 3 -7.43 32.26 34.96
CA LYS A 3 -8.58 31.76 34.17
C LYS A 3 -8.39 31.87 32.64
N ARG A 4 -7.75 32.94 32.16
CA ARG A 4 -7.47 33.14 30.72
C ARG A 4 -6.43 32.14 30.21
N TRP A 5 -5.46 31.78 31.04
CA TRP A 5 -4.45 30.76 30.72
C TRP A 5 -5.05 29.36 30.66
N ILE A 6 -5.94 29.01 31.60
CA ILE A 6 -6.66 27.73 31.56
C ILE A 6 -7.49 27.59 30.28
N ILE A 7 -8.21 28.65 29.89
CA ILE A 7 -9.00 28.65 28.65
C ILE A 7 -8.07 28.50 27.43
N ALA A 8 -6.95 29.23 27.38
CA ALA A 8 -5.99 29.14 26.29
C ALA A 8 -5.39 27.73 26.16
N THR A 9 -5.03 27.08 27.27
CA THR A 9 -4.51 25.71 27.28
C THR A 9 -5.56 24.71 26.78
N VAL A 10 -6.82 24.85 27.22
CA VAL A 10 -7.92 23.96 26.78
C VAL A 10 -8.17 24.09 25.28
N VAL A 11 -8.16 25.33 24.74
CA VAL A 11 -8.31 25.57 23.30
C VAL A 11 -7.15 24.96 22.51
N LEU A 12 -5.91 25.11 23.01
CA LEU A 12 -4.73 24.52 22.36
C LEU A 12 -4.81 22.98 22.29
N VAL A 13 -5.20 22.34 23.39
CA VAL A 13 -5.38 20.88 23.44
C VAL A 13 -6.45 20.41 22.46
N MET A 14 -7.58 21.12 22.36
CA MET A 14 -8.64 20.78 21.39
C MET A 14 -8.15 20.89 19.94
N ILE A 15 -7.36 21.90 19.60
CA ILE A 15 -6.79 22.06 18.24
C ILE A 15 -5.85 20.90 17.93
N VAL A 16 -4.92 20.57 18.84
CA VAL A 16 -3.97 19.47 18.63
C VAL A 16 -4.69 18.13 18.52
N ALA A 17 -5.69 17.87 19.37
CA ALA A 17 -6.50 16.66 19.30
C ALA A 17 -7.30 16.57 17.99
N GLY A 18 -7.93 17.67 17.56
CA GLY A 18 -8.68 17.72 16.31
C GLY A 18 -7.83 17.48 15.07
N LEU A 19 -6.62 18.06 15.02
CA LEU A 19 -5.67 17.80 13.95
C LEU A 19 -5.21 16.33 13.96
N GLY A 20 -4.86 15.79 15.14
CA GLY A 20 -4.42 14.39 15.28
C GLY A 20 -5.47 13.38 14.80
N VAL A 21 -6.75 13.58 15.15
CA VAL A 21 -7.85 12.73 14.68
C VAL A 21 -7.99 12.79 13.15
N LYS A 22 -7.92 13.98 12.57
CA LYS A 22 -8.03 14.14 11.11
C LYS A 22 -6.89 13.43 10.37
N PHE A 23 -5.64 13.63 10.80
CA PHE A 23 -4.49 12.97 10.18
C PHE A 23 -4.60 11.44 10.22
N TYR A 24 -5.02 10.89 11.35
CA TYR A 24 -5.21 9.44 11.49
C TYR A 24 -6.28 8.90 10.52
N MET A 25 -7.42 9.60 10.41
CA MET A 25 -8.50 9.19 9.50
C MET A 25 -8.07 9.25 8.03
N ASP A 26 -7.33 10.29 7.65
CA ASP A 26 -6.81 10.46 6.28
C ASP A 26 -5.82 9.32 5.94
N GLU A 27 -4.92 8.97 6.87
CA GLU A 27 -3.96 7.87 6.69
C GLU A 27 -4.67 6.51 6.57
N GLU A 28 -5.66 6.23 7.42
CA GLU A 28 -6.44 4.99 7.35
C GLU A 28 -7.20 4.88 6.01
N LYS A 29 -7.77 5.99 5.54
CA LYS A 29 -8.48 6.04 4.27
C LYS A 29 -7.54 5.77 3.09
N LEU A 30 -6.38 6.42 3.05
CA LEU A 30 -5.37 6.21 2.01
C LEU A 30 -4.89 4.75 2.00
N ASN A 31 -4.64 4.17 3.16
CA ASN A 31 -4.24 2.77 3.27
C ASN A 31 -5.32 1.82 2.72
N LYS A 32 -6.61 2.08 2.99
CA LYS A 32 -7.73 1.29 2.43
C LYS A 32 -7.83 1.43 0.91
N GLU A 33 -7.69 2.64 0.38
CA GLU A 33 -7.72 2.89 -1.06
C GLU A 33 -6.58 2.15 -1.78
N MET A 34 -5.35 2.23 -1.26
CA MET A 34 -4.20 1.50 -1.82
C MET A 34 -4.41 -0.02 -1.80
N ILE A 35 -4.93 -0.57 -0.70
CA ILE A 35 -5.25 -2.00 -0.60
C ILE A 35 -6.29 -2.37 -1.66
N ASN A 36 -7.36 -1.60 -1.82
CA ASN A 36 -8.38 -1.88 -2.82
C ASN A 36 -7.81 -1.87 -4.25
N VAL A 37 -6.90 -0.96 -4.56
CA VAL A 37 -6.21 -0.93 -5.86
C VAL A 37 -5.31 -2.14 -6.05
N VAL A 38 -4.48 -2.49 -5.06
CA VAL A 38 -3.56 -3.64 -5.15
C VAL A 38 -4.31 -4.96 -5.34
N TYR A 39 -5.48 -5.10 -4.73
CA TYR A 39 -6.33 -6.29 -4.87
C TYR A 39 -7.35 -6.19 -6.03
N SER A 40 -7.27 -5.18 -6.89
CA SER A 40 -8.16 -5.05 -8.05
C SER A 40 -7.82 -6.07 -9.15
N ASP A 41 -8.80 -6.36 -10.01
CA ASP A 41 -8.58 -7.23 -11.17
C ASP A 41 -7.57 -6.63 -12.16
N GLU A 42 -7.48 -5.31 -12.27
CA GLU A 42 -6.45 -4.68 -13.11
C GLU A 42 -5.04 -4.88 -12.54
N ALA A 43 -4.85 -4.65 -11.24
CA ALA A 43 -3.57 -4.89 -10.58
C ALA A 43 -3.16 -6.36 -10.68
N LYS A 44 -4.11 -7.29 -10.48
CA LYS A 44 -3.89 -8.72 -10.69
C LYS A 44 -3.35 -9.01 -12.08
N ARG A 45 -3.95 -8.45 -13.14
CA ARG A 45 -3.47 -8.62 -14.52
C ARG A 45 -2.08 -8.05 -14.72
N VAL A 46 -1.76 -6.89 -14.13
CA VAL A 46 -0.41 -6.31 -14.18
C VAL A 46 0.60 -7.23 -13.51
N PHE A 47 0.28 -7.79 -12.33
CA PHE A 47 1.14 -8.74 -11.64
C PHE A 47 1.38 -10.00 -12.45
N GLU A 48 0.32 -10.67 -12.91
CA GLU A 48 0.46 -11.93 -13.66
C GLU A 48 1.21 -11.72 -14.98
N ASN A 49 0.99 -10.61 -15.68
CA ASN A 49 1.76 -10.27 -16.88
C ASN A 49 3.23 -9.98 -16.55
N GLY A 50 3.51 -9.26 -15.46
CA GLY A 50 4.87 -9.01 -14.99
C GLY A 50 5.61 -10.30 -14.62
N LEU A 51 4.95 -11.22 -13.92
CA LEU A 51 5.49 -12.54 -13.59
C LEU A 51 5.76 -13.35 -14.87
N LYS A 52 4.85 -13.33 -15.85
CA LYS A 52 5.04 -13.99 -17.15
C LYS A 52 6.18 -13.40 -17.99
N ASN A 53 6.50 -12.11 -17.79
CA ASN A 53 7.66 -11.49 -18.43
C ASN A 53 8.98 -11.95 -17.80
N LEU A 54 8.98 -12.29 -16.50
CA LEU A 54 10.14 -12.84 -15.81
C LEU A 54 10.31 -14.34 -16.10
N ASP A 55 9.21 -15.06 -16.23
CA ASP A 55 9.16 -16.49 -16.53
C ASP A 55 7.96 -16.76 -17.46
N ALA A 56 8.23 -17.09 -18.72
CA ALA A 56 7.19 -17.26 -19.75
C ALA A 56 6.16 -18.36 -19.40
N GLU A 57 6.53 -19.34 -18.58
CA GLU A 57 5.64 -20.39 -18.10
C GLU A 57 5.13 -20.14 -16.66
N ALA A 58 5.26 -18.91 -16.15
CA ALA A 58 4.77 -18.53 -14.84
C ALA A 58 3.27 -18.85 -14.67
N LEU A 59 2.93 -19.37 -13.49
CA LEU A 59 1.58 -19.71 -13.05
C LEU A 59 0.91 -20.85 -13.86
N THR A 60 1.68 -21.56 -14.68
CA THR A 60 1.18 -22.69 -15.49
C THR A 60 1.49 -24.06 -14.87
N GLY A 61 2.32 -24.11 -13.81
CA GLY A 61 2.82 -25.36 -13.22
C GLY A 61 4.09 -25.91 -13.87
N LYS A 62 4.57 -25.29 -14.96
CA LYS A 62 5.77 -25.72 -15.71
C LYS A 62 6.97 -24.79 -15.52
N GLY A 63 6.70 -23.51 -15.22
CA GLY A 63 7.72 -22.50 -14.95
C GLY A 63 8.34 -22.59 -13.56
N VAL A 64 9.29 -21.70 -13.30
CA VAL A 64 9.91 -21.50 -11.99
C VAL A 64 8.92 -20.83 -11.03
N ILE A 65 8.15 -19.85 -11.50
CA ILE A 65 7.15 -19.13 -10.70
C ILE A 65 5.81 -19.86 -10.84
N ASN A 66 5.38 -20.57 -9.81
CA ASN A 66 4.16 -21.39 -9.83
C ASN A 66 2.98 -20.73 -9.10
N THR A 67 3.24 -20.07 -7.98
CA THR A 67 2.23 -19.34 -7.20
C THR A 67 2.80 -18.00 -6.75
N TYR A 68 1.92 -17.07 -6.38
CA TYR A 68 2.32 -15.83 -5.72
C TYR A 68 1.30 -15.41 -4.67
N GLU A 69 1.78 -14.70 -3.65
CA GLU A 69 0.98 -14.09 -2.60
C GLU A 69 1.40 -12.64 -2.40
N ILE A 70 0.42 -11.75 -2.24
CA ILE A 70 0.66 -10.32 -1.98
C ILE A 70 1.04 -10.14 -0.51
N ASP A 71 2.21 -9.57 -0.23
CA ASP A 71 2.52 -9.09 1.13
C ASP A 71 1.74 -7.80 1.41
N LYS A 72 0.61 -7.94 2.12
CA LYS A 72 -0.22 -6.81 2.50
C LYS A 72 0.54 -5.73 3.29
N LYS A 73 1.58 -6.08 4.04
CA LYS A 73 2.37 -5.11 4.84
C LYS A 73 3.34 -4.29 3.98
N SER A 74 3.66 -4.79 2.79
CA SER A 74 4.48 -4.07 1.81
C SER A 74 3.72 -2.97 1.05
N ILE A 75 2.37 -3.01 1.07
CA ILE A 75 1.50 -2.05 0.38
C ILE A 75 1.67 -0.67 0.98
N LYS A 76 2.42 0.18 0.28
CA LYS A 76 2.77 1.53 0.75
C LYS A 76 2.88 2.49 -0.42
N GLN A 77 2.60 3.76 -0.17
CA GLN A 77 2.86 4.80 -1.15
C GLN A 77 4.35 4.84 -1.46
N ASN A 78 4.70 4.84 -2.76
CA ASN A 78 6.07 5.07 -3.18
C ASN A 78 6.33 6.59 -3.16
N PRO A 79 7.43 7.07 -2.54
CA PRO A 79 7.78 8.49 -2.54
C PRO A 79 7.93 9.12 -3.93
N MET A 80 8.25 8.32 -4.96
CA MET A 80 8.34 8.75 -6.35
C MET A 80 7.00 8.67 -7.11
N GLY A 81 5.91 8.30 -6.43
CA GLY A 81 4.59 8.09 -7.03
C GLY A 81 4.24 6.61 -7.20
N GLY A 82 2.94 6.33 -7.12
CA GLY A 82 2.40 4.97 -7.19
C GLY A 82 2.38 4.24 -5.85
N ILE A 83 2.11 2.93 -5.93
CA ILE A 83 1.97 2.03 -4.78
C ILE A 83 3.00 0.92 -4.90
N ASN A 84 3.89 0.83 -3.91
CA ASN A 84 4.82 -0.29 -3.78
C ASN A 84 4.09 -1.52 -3.24
N VAL A 85 4.43 -2.68 -3.79
CA VAL A 85 3.92 -3.97 -3.36
C VAL A 85 4.94 -5.07 -3.64
N THR A 86 5.09 -5.99 -2.70
CA THR A 86 5.91 -7.19 -2.80
C THR A 86 5.01 -8.40 -2.99
N LEU A 87 5.35 -9.23 -3.96
CA LEU A 87 4.74 -10.55 -4.16
C LEU A 87 5.76 -11.62 -3.76
N HIS A 88 5.43 -12.48 -2.81
CA HIS A 88 6.21 -13.68 -2.50
C HIS A 88 5.78 -14.79 -3.44
N VAL A 89 6.74 -15.48 -4.06
CA VAL A 89 6.43 -16.55 -5.01
C VAL A 89 6.71 -17.92 -4.42
N ASN A 90 5.95 -18.92 -4.85
CA ASN A 90 6.10 -20.32 -4.42
C ASN A 90 5.99 -20.56 -2.90
N GLY A 91 5.41 -19.61 -2.15
CA GLY A 91 5.33 -19.68 -0.69
C GLY A 91 6.67 -19.44 0.03
N ASP A 92 7.68 -18.91 -0.67
CA ASP A 92 8.99 -18.61 -0.11
C ASP A 92 9.12 -17.10 0.17
N SER A 93 9.36 -16.74 1.44
CA SER A 93 9.50 -15.34 1.84
C SER A 93 10.78 -14.67 1.30
N GLU A 94 11.82 -15.44 1.00
CA GLU A 94 13.08 -14.93 0.45
C GLU A 94 13.01 -14.76 -1.07
N LEU A 95 12.08 -15.45 -1.74
CA LEU A 95 11.85 -15.33 -3.18
C LEU A 95 10.67 -14.41 -3.46
N TYR A 96 10.97 -13.17 -3.83
CA TYR A 96 9.95 -12.15 -4.05
C TYR A 96 10.17 -11.32 -5.31
N VAL A 97 9.07 -10.77 -5.82
CA VAL A 97 9.05 -9.79 -6.90
C VAL A 97 8.46 -8.49 -6.38
N PHE A 98 9.18 -7.40 -6.58
CA PHE A 98 8.76 -6.06 -6.17
C PHE A 98 8.13 -5.32 -7.35
N PHE A 99 6.97 -4.71 -7.11
CA PHE A 99 6.26 -3.87 -8.07
C PHE A 99 6.05 -2.47 -7.51
N THR A 100 6.07 -1.49 -8.40
CA THR A 100 5.46 -0.17 -8.18
C THR A 100 4.29 -0.04 -9.15
N LEU A 101 3.07 -0.09 -8.64
CA LEU A 101 1.86 0.16 -9.41
C LEU A 101 1.68 1.66 -9.60
N ASN A 102 1.73 2.10 -10.84
CA ASN A 102 1.42 3.46 -11.22
C ASN A 102 0.10 3.50 -11.98
N LYS A 103 -0.60 4.63 -11.87
CA LYS A 103 -1.66 4.95 -12.82
C LYS A 103 -0.99 5.18 -14.18
N ALA A 104 -1.58 4.67 -15.26
CA ALA A 104 -1.13 5.06 -16.59
C ALA A 104 -1.29 6.58 -16.73
N ASP A 105 -0.24 7.26 -17.15
CA ASP A 105 -0.34 8.63 -17.62
C ASP A 105 -0.99 8.58 -19.01
N ASP A 106 -2.23 9.06 -19.11
CA ASP A 106 -2.90 9.33 -20.40
C ASP A 106 -2.34 10.61 -21.04
#